data_AF-A0A830BM93-F1
#
_entry.id   AF-A0A830BM93-F1
#
_cell.length_a   1.000
_cell.length_b   1.000
_cell.length_c   1.000
_cell.angle_alpha   90.00
_cell.angle_beta   90.00
_cell.angle_gamma   90.00
#
_symmetry.space_group_name_H-M   'P 1'
#
loop_
_entity.id
_entity.type
_entity.pdbx_description
1 polymer ?
#
loop_
_entity_poly.entity_id
_entity_poly.type
_entity_poly.pdbx_seq_one_letter_code
_entity_poly.pdbx_strand_id
1 'polypeptide(L)'
;MVGKSENSVQQIRSVNEYGDGVSWFRGSIIGKGGFGCVYLANLKNPKSKYSFFPALMAVKSAELSISGSIQKEWEVLSNVKGCPNIIKCFGEETTMGHNGAMFYNLLLEYGFGGTLDGRIKKYNGGDGLSEFEVKVIARSILRGLCHIHGIGYVHCDLKPDINQ
;
A
#
# COMPACT_ATOMS: atom_id res chain seq x y z
N MET A 1 -14.63 -26.11 42.50
CA MET A 1 -13.92 -26.36 41.22
C MET A 1 -14.81 -25.82 40.10
N VAL A 2 -14.82 -24.51 39.88
CA VAL A 2 -14.11 -23.79 38.81
C VAL A 2 -14.26 -24.49 37.45
N GLY A 3 -15.33 -24.16 36.74
CA GLY A 3 -15.45 -24.37 35.30
C GLY A 3 -15.44 -22.99 34.62
N LYS A 4 -14.27 -22.57 34.12
CA LYS A 4 -14.11 -21.44 33.20
C LYS A 4 -13.08 -21.88 32.16
N SER A 5 -13.53 -22.12 30.95
CA SER A 5 -12.72 -21.87 29.74
C SER A 5 -13.53 -22.20 28.50
N GLU A 6 -14.03 -21.18 27.83
CA GLU A 6 -14.11 -21.15 26.37
C GLU A 6 -14.23 -19.68 25.97
N ASN A 7 -13.08 -19.00 26.02
CA ASN A 7 -12.93 -17.66 25.46
C ASN A 7 -12.81 -17.82 23.94
N SER A 8 -13.95 -17.79 23.26
CA SER A 8 -14.00 -17.65 21.81
C SER A 8 -13.47 -16.27 21.46
N VAL A 9 -12.23 -16.19 20.98
CA VAL A 9 -11.70 -15.00 20.32
C VAL A 9 -12.37 -14.92 18.94
N GLN A 10 -13.65 -14.53 18.92
CA GLN A 10 -14.24 -13.95 17.73
C GLN A 10 -13.70 -12.53 17.63
N GLN A 11 -12.54 -12.40 16.97
CA GLN A 11 -12.09 -11.12 16.48
C GLN A 11 -13.16 -10.65 15.51
N ILE A 12 -14.00 -9.70 15.96
CA ILE A 12 -15.02 -9.04 15.16
C ILE A 12 -14.29 -8.46 13.95
N ARG A 13 -14.32 -9.16 12.81
CA ARG A 13 -13.92 -8.59 11.54
C ARG A 13 -14.90 -7.45 11.30
N SER A 14 -14.43 -6.21 11.42
CA SER A 14 -15.19 -5.06 10.91
C SER A 14 -15.63 -5.43 9.50
N VAL A 15 -16.93 -5.37 9.22
CA VAL A 15 -17.46 -5.74 7.91
C VAL A 15 -16.69 -4.95 6.86
N ASN A 16 -15.99 -5.68 5.99
CA ASN A 16 -15.19 -5.06 4.94
C ASN A 16 -16.14 -4.56 3.84
N GLU A 17 -16.49 -3.28 3.89
CA GLU A 17 -17.39 -2.65 2.93
C GLU A 17 -16.88 -2.72 1.47
N TYR A 18 -15.57 -2.92 1.28
CA TYR A 18 -14.89 -2.85 -0.02
C TYR A 18 -14.67 -4.22 -0.67
N GLY A 19 -14.97 -5.31 0.05
CA GLY A 19 -14.76 -6.68 -0.41
C GLY A 19 -13.29 -7.12 -0.46
N ASP A 20 -13.10 -8.42 -0.68
CA ASP A 20 -11.80 -9.09 -0.80
C ASP A 20 -11.50 -9.41 -2.27
N GLY A 21 -10.22 -9.46 -2.64
CA GLY A 21 -9.82 -9.92 -3.96
C GLY A 21 -9.85 -11.44 -4.10
N VAL A 22 -9.58 -11.95 -5.30
CA VAL A 22 -9.57 -13.37 -5.63
C VAL A 22 -8.57 -14.10 -4.74
N SER A 23 -7.35 -13.57 -4.65
CA SER A 23 -6.22 -14.23 -3.95
C SER A 23 -5.80 -13.57 -2.65
N TRP A 24 -6.44 -12.48 -2.19
CA TRP A 24 -6.06 -11.78 -0.96
C TRP A 24 -7.27 -11.37 -0.13
N PHE A 25 -7.08 -11.26 1.18
CA PHE A 25 -8.03 -10.70 2.13
C PHE A 25 -7.66 -9.26 2.43
N ARG A 26 -8.63 -8.35 2.40
CA ARG A 26 -8.42 -6.98 2.84
C ARG A 26 -8.33 -6.95 4.36
N GLY A 27 -7.35 -6.21 4.86
CA GLY A 27 -7.14 -5.95 6.27
C GLY A 27 -7.57 -4.53 6.66
N SER A 28 -6.93 -4.03 7.71
CA SER A 28 -7.18 -2.69 8.24
C SER A 28 -6.79 -1.59 7.27
N ILE A 29 -7.49 -0.46 7.35
CA ILE A 29 -7.06 0.78 6.71
C ILE A 29 -5.73 1.25 7.32
N ILE A 30 -4.78 1.62 6.45
CA ILE A 30 -3.45 2.13 6.83
C ILE A 30 -3.20 3.56 6.30
N GLY A 31 -4.08 4.07 5.44
CA GLY A 31 -4.03 5.45 4.97
C GLY A 31 -5.34 5.88 4.32
N LYS A 32 -5.65 7.18 4.37
CA LYS A 32 -6.81 7.78 3.70
C LYS A 32 -6.40 9.12 3.12
N GLY A 33 -6.75 9.35 1.85
CA GLY A 33 -6.45 10.60 1.15
C GLY A 33 -7.53 10.96 0.13
N GLY A 34 -7.32 12.05 -0.61
CA GLY A 34 -8.29 12.54 -1.59
C GLY A 34 -8.57 11.58 -2.76
N PHE A 35 -7.64 10.65 -3.03
CA PHE A 35 -7.76 9.67 -4.10
C PHE A 35 -8.23 8.29 -3.63
N GLY A 36 -8.66 8.15 -2.37
CA GLY A 36 -9.17 6.90 -1.82
C GLY A 36 -8.50 6.46 -0.53
N CYS A 37 -8.67 5.18 -0.21
CA CYS A 37 -8.19 4.54 1.01
C CYS A 37 -7.10 3.52 0.68
N VAL A 38 -6.11 3.36 1.55
CA VAL A 38 -5.07 2.34 1.46
C VAL A 38 -5.28 1.34 2.59
N TYR A 39 -5.29 0.06 2.26
CA TYR A 39 -5.52 -1.05 3.18
C TYR A 39 -4.30 -1.96 3.21
N LEU A 40 -4.09 -2.61 4.35
CA LEU A 40 -3.26 -3.81 4.39
C LEU A 40 -3.97 -4.94 3.66
N ALA A 41 -3.25 -5.84 2.99
CA ALA A 41 -3.82 -7.04 2.40
C ALA A 41 -2.93 -8.25 2.63
N ASN A 42 -3.56 -9.37 2.99
CA ASN A 42 -2.88 -10.64 3.21
C ASN A 42 -3.28 -11.62 2.12
N LEU A 43 -2.30 -12.31 1.54
CA LEU A 43 -2.53 -13.38 0.58
C LEU A 43 -3.30 -14.53 1.25
N LYS A 44 -4.35 -15.05 0.59
CA LYS A 44 -5.18 -16.14 1.11
C LYS A 44 -4.39 -17.45 1.28
N ASN A 45 -3.48 -17.71 0.34
CA ASN A 45 -2.66 -18.93 0.28
C ASN A 45 -1.16 -18.59 0.17
N PRO A 46 -0.53 -18.08 1.25
CA PRO A 46 0.84 -17.56 1.20
C PRO A 46 1.91 -18.62 0.98
N LYS A 47 1.60 -19.90 1.21
CA LYS A 47 2.51 -21.04 1.00
C LYS A 47 2.47 -21.59 -0.43
N SER A 48 1.62 -21.04 -1.30
CA SER A 48 1.54 -21.48 -2.69
C SER A 48 2.78 -21.02 -3.46
N LYS A 49 3.51 -21.99 -4.02
CA LYS A 49 4.68 -21.74 -4.89
C LYS A 49 4.30 -21.03 -6.20
N TYR A 50 3.01 -21.03 -6.53
CA TYR A 50 2.43 -20.41 -7.72
C TYR A 50 1.84 -19.03 -7.44
N SER A 51 2.04 -18.48 -6.23
CA SER A 51 1.59 -17.12 -5.94
C SER A 51 2.49 -16.09 -6.64
N PHE A 52 1.86 -15.24 -7.45
CA PHE A 52 2.51 -14.07 -8.05
C PHE A 52 2.63 -12.88 -7.07
N PHE A 53 1.93 -12.95 -5.93
CA PHE A 53 1.87 -11.89 -4.93
C PHE A 53 2.68 -12.24 -3.67
N PRO A 54 3.27 -11.24 -2.98
CA PRO A 54 3.85 -11.45 -1.66
C PRO A 54 2.77 -11.73 -0.61
N ALA A 55 3.18 -12.27 0.54
CA ALA A 55 2.26 -12.61 1.62
C ALA A 55 1.51 -11.38 2.19
N LEU A 56 2.16 -10.22 2.16
CA LEU A 56 1.64 -8.94 2.65
C LEU A 56 1.79 -7.87 1.57
N MET A 57 0.73 -7.09 1.36
CA MET A 57 0.66 -6.01 0.37
C MET A 57 -0.06 -4.80 0.94
N ALA A 58 0.08 -3.66 0.26
CA ALA A 58 -0.83 -2.53 0.37
C ALA A 58 -1.83 -2.55 -0.79
N VAL A 59 -3.08 -2.15 -0.53
CA VAL A 59 -4.12 -2.05 -1.56
C VAL A 59 -4.71 -0.65 -1.52
N LYS A 60 -4.50 0.12 -2.58
CA LYS A 60 -5.12 1.44 -2.74
C LYS A 60 -6.43 1.29 -3.48
N SER A 61 -7.50 1.83 -2.91
CA SER A 61 -8.86 1.60 -3.38
C SER A 61 -9.69 2.86 -3.44
N ALA A 62 -10.51 2.95 -4.48
CA ALA A 62 -11.58 3.92 -4.61
C ALA A 62 -12.80 3.22 -5.21
N GLU A 63 -13.98 3.79 -4.98
CA GLU A 63 -15.18 3.36 -5.70
C GLU A 63 -14.96 3.53 -7.20
N LEU A 64 -15.42 2.56 -8.00
CA LEU A 64 -15.16 2.49 -9.43
C LEU A 64 -15.59 3.77 -10.15
N SER A 65 -16.71 4.37 -9.72
CA SER A 65 -17.29 5.63 -10.25
C SER A 65 -16.35 6.83 -10.17
N ILE A 66 -15.42 6.86 -9.22
CA ILE A 66 -14.47 7.96 -8.97
C ILE A 66 -13.00 7.52 -9.05
N SER A 67 -12.74 6.33 -9.59
CA SER A 67 -11.42 5.68 -9.56
C SER A 67 -10.41 6.21 -10.60
N GLY A 68 -10.76 7.21 -11.41
CA GLY A 68 -9.95 7.69 -12.52
C GLY A 68 -8.51 8.07 -12.16
N SER A 69 -8.27 8.61 -10.97
CA SER A 69 -6.90 8.91 -10.50
C SER A 69 -6.08 7.66 -10.20
N ILE A 70 -6.69 6.62 -9.61
CA ILE A 70 -6.00 5.34 -9.32
C ILE A 70 -5.73 4.57 -10.62
N GLN A 71 -6.64 4.63 -11.61
CA GLN A 71 -6.41 4.01 -12.92
C GLN A 71 -5.23 4.65 -13.66
N LYS A 72 -5.09 5.98 -13.60
CA LYS A 72 -3.90 6.68 -14.14
C LYS A 72 -2.62 6.30 -13.39
N GLU A 73 -2.70 6.12 -12.07
CA GLU A 73 -1.57 5.67 -11.27
C GLU A 73 -1.12 4.26 -11.66
N TRP A 74 -2.07 3.35 -11.95
CA TRP A 74 -1.77 2.05 -12.55
C TRP A 74 -1.02 2.20 -13.87
N GLU A 75 -1.52 3.03 -14.79
CA GLU A 75 -0.88 3.26 -16.09
C GLU A 75 0.58 3.68 -15.92
N VAL A 76 0.84 4.69 -15.08
CA VAL A 76 2.20 5.18 -14.80
C VAL A 76 3.05 4.07 -14.16
N LEU A 77 2.58 3.45 -13.07
CA LEU A 77 3.32 2.39 -12.37
C LEU A 77 3.57 1.17 -13.25
N SER A 78 2.69 0.91 -14.22
CA SER A 78 2.85 -0.17 -15.18
C SER A 78 4.01 0.09 -16.17
N ASN A 79 4.28 1.37 -16.48
CA ASN A 79 5.33 1.82 -17.38
C ASN A 79 6.68 2.07 -16.69
N VAL A 80 6.68 2.42 -15.40
CA VAL A 80 7.91 2.78 -14.66
C VAL A 80 8.57 1.63 -13.89
N LYS A 81 8.24 0.37 -14.24
CA LYS A 81 8.78 -0.83 -13.57
C LYS A 81 10.32 -0.93 -13.65
N GLY A 82 10.89 -1.77 -12.79
CA GLY A 82 12.31 -2.15 -12.85
C GLY A 82 13.26 -1.30 -12.00
N CYS A 83 12.75 -0.26 -11.32
CA CYS A 83 13.56 0.51 -10.37
C CYS A 83 13.30 0.04 -8.93
N PRO A 84 14.34 -0.32 -8.14
CA PRO A 84 14.17 -0.67 -6.73
C PRO A 84 13.82 0.52 -5.83
N ASN A 85 13.92 1.75 -6.35
CA ASN A 85 13.59 2.98 -5.65
C ASN A 85 12.19 3.52 -6.01
N ILE A 86 11.37 2.69 -6.66
CA ILE A 86 9.96 2.95 -6.96
C ILE A 86 9.14 1.81 -6.37
N ILE A 87 8.02 2.14 -5.74
CA ILE A 87 7.11 1.17 -5.15
C ILE A 87 6.65 0.18 -6.23
N LYS A 88 6.74 -1.13 -5.95
CA LYS A 88 6.28 -2.12 -6.92
C LYS A 88 4.76 -2.13 -6.97
N CYS A 89 4.24 -2.11 -8.19
CA CYS A 89 2.84 -2.43 -8.46
C CYS A 89 2.73 -3.84 -9.02
N PHE A 90 1.94 -4.67 -8.33
CA PHE A 90 1.73 -6.07 -8.70
C PHE A 90 0.57 -6.25 -9.69
N GLY A 91 -0.34 -5.29 -9.78
CA GLY A 91 -1.49 -5.33 -10.67
C GLY A 91 -2.66 -4.52 -10.14
N GLU A 92 -3.79 -4.65 -10.83
CA GLU A 92 -5.07 -4.05 -10.46
C GLU A 92 -6.17 -5.13 -10.41
N GLU A 93 -7.22 -4.86 -9.63
CA GLU A 93 -8.34 -5.77 -9.46
C GLU A 93 -9.61 -4.99 -9.08
N THR A 94 -10.78 -5.40 -9.56
CA THR A 94 -12.06 -4.88 -9.10
C THR A 94 -12.69 -5.82 -8.08
N THR A 95 -13.13 -5.28 -6.94
CA THR A 95 -13.84 -6.03 -5.90
C THR A 95 -15.27 -5.51 -5.73
N MET A 96 -16.17 -6.37 -5.29
CA MET A 96 -17.55 -5.99 -4.97
C MET A 96 -17.74 -5.92 -3.46
N GLY A 97 -18.21 -4.78 -2.98
CA GLY A 97 -18.59 -4.54 -1.60
C GLY A 97 -19.88 -5.26 -1.21
N HIS A 98 -20.14 -5.33 0.10
CA HIS A 98 -21.33 -6.00 0.64
C HIS A 98 -22.65 -5.34 0.21
N ASN A 99 -22.61 -4.04 -0.11
CA ASN A 99 -23.74 -3.27 -0.63
C ASN A 99 -23.88 -3.34 -2.16
N GLY A 100 -23.06 -4.16 -2.84
CA GLY A 100 -23.02 -4.26 -4.30
C GLY A 100 -22.21 -3.17 -5.02
N ALA A 101 -21.62 -2.22 -4.28
CA ALA A 101 -20.73 -1.22 -4.88
C ALA A 101 -19.44 -1.87 -5.40
N MET A 102 -18.95 -1.39 -6.54
CA MET A 102 -17.69 -1.86 -7.13
C MET A 102 -16.54 -0.94 -6.74
N PHE A 103 -15.40 -1.52 -6.40
CA PHE A 103 -14.20 -0.80 -6.00
C PHE A 103 -13.04 -1.20 -6.89
N TYR A 104 -12.34 -0.21 -7.44
CA TYR A 104 -11.10 -0.40 -8.17
C TYR A 104 -9.93 -0.46 -7.18
N ASN A 105 -9.05 -1.43 -7.34
CA ASN A 105 -7.95 -1.69 -6.40
C ASN A 105 -6.63 -1.77 -7.12
N LEU A 106 -5.63 -1.09 -6.57
CA LEU A 106 -4.24 -1.18 -6.99
C LEU A 106 -3.44 -1.96 -5.96
N LEU A 107 -2.83 -3.06 -6.39
CA LEU A 107 -2.03 -3.96 -5.56
C LEU A 107 -0.58 -3.47 -5.54
N LEU A 108 -0.12 -3.05 -4.37
CA LEU A 108 1.16 -2.37 -4.18
C LEU A 108 2.03 -3.09 -3.15
N GLU A 109 3.34 -2.90 -3.28
CA GLU A 109 4.30 -3.23 -2.24
C GLU A 109 3.95 -2.53 -0.94
N TYR A 110 4.05 -3.26 0.17
CA TYR A 110 3.85 -2.69 1.50
C TYR A 110 5.17 -2.05 1.98
N GLY A 111 5.16 -0.73 2.14
CA GLY A 111 6.27 0.03 2.72
C GLY A 111 6.38 -0.20 4.22
N PHE A 112 7.20 -1.18 4.64
CA PHE A 112 7.42 -1.51 6.06
C PHE A 112 8.00 -0.35 6.87
N GLY A 113 8.61 0.65 6.21
CA GLY A 113 9.19 1.83 6.86
C GLY A 113 8.16 2.86 7.31
N GLY A 114 6.91 2.75 6.85
CA GLY A 114 5.90 3.79 7.02
C GLY A 114 6.25 5.06 6.24
N THR A 115 5.64 6.18 6.62
CA THR A 115 5.88 7.47 5.97
C THR A 115 7.21 8.08 6.41
N LEU A 116 7.85 8.83 5.50
CA LEU A 116 9.10 9.52 5.82
C LEU A 116 8.88 10.58 6.92
N ASP A 117 7.76 11.30 6.91
CA ASP A 117 7.41 12.27 7.95
C ASP A 117 7.27 11.61 9.33
N GLY A 118 6.64 10.43 9.39
CA GLY A 118 6.49 9.64 10.61
C GLY A 118 7.85 9.19 11.15
N ARG A 119 8.76 8.78 10.25
CA ARG A 119 10.15 8.44 10.62
C ARG A 119 10.90 9.65 11.15
N ILE A 120 10.82 10.81 10.48
CA ILE A 120 11.47 12.05 10.93
C ILE A 120 10.99 12.44 12.34
N LYS A 121 9.67 12.39 12.59
CA LYS A 121 9.08 12.76 13.89
C LYS A 121 9.41 11.78 15.01
N LYS A 122 9.63 10.50 14.70
CA LYS A 122 9.89 9.45 15.70
C LYS A 122 11.37 9.27 16.02
N TYR A 123 12.24 9.54 15.05
CA TYR A 123 13.67 9.31 15.20
C TYR A 123 14.28 10.25 16.26
N ASN A 124 15.16 9.69 17.09
CA ASN A 124 15.86 10.40 18.17
C ASN A 124 14.95 11.31 19.04
N GLY A 125 13.74 10.86 19.38
CA GLY A 125 12.82 11.63 20.21
C GLY A 125 12.21 12.88 19.54
N GLY A 126 12.32 12.99 18.20
CA GLY A 126 11.81 14.14 17.44
C GLY A 126 12.91 15.06 16.88
N ASP A 127 14.18 14.75 17.13
CA ASP A 127 15.31 15.56 16.63
C ASP A 127 15.60 15.38 15.13
N GLY A 128 14.79 14.58 14.43
CA GLY A 128 14.94 14.30 13.01
C GLY A 128 15.97 13.22 12.72
N LEU A 129 16.15 12.92 11.43
CA LEU A 129 17.03 11.85 10.96
C LEU A 129 18.51 12.25 11.02
N SER A 130 19.38 11.26 11.21
CA SER A 130 20.83 11.48 11.10
C SER A 130 21.23 11.91 9.68
N GLU A 131 22.33 12.65 9.53
CA GLU A 131 22.85 13.05 8.20
C GLU A 131 23.07 11.84 7.29
N PHE A 132 23.54 10.73 7.85
CA PHE A 132 23.71 9.48 7.12
C PHE A 132 22.38 8.96 6.55
N GLU A 133 21.32 8.91 7.35
CA GLU A 133 20.00 8.48 6.89
C GLU A 133 19.41 9.43 5.85
N VAL A 134 19.53 10.75 6.07
CA VAL A 134 19.12 11.76 5.09
C VAL A 134 19.82 11.51 3.75
N LYS A 135 21.13 11.26 3.76
CA LYS A 135 21.91 10.96 2.56
C LYS A 135 21.46 9.68 1.86
N VAL A 136 21.11 8.64 2.61
CA VAL A 136 20.60 7.37 2.06
C VAL A 136 19.23 7.56 1.42
N ILE A 137 18.32 8.25 2.10
CA ILE A 137 16.95 8.50 1.63
C ILE A 137 16.94 9.42 0.42
N ALA A 138 17.69 10.53 0.48
CA ALA A 138 17.84 11.44 -0.66
C ALA A 138 18.39 10.72 -1.89
N ARG A 139 19.39 9.85 -1.73
CA ARG A 139 19.92 9.04 -2.83
C ARG A 139 18.87 8.09 -3.41
N SER A 140 18.07 7.45 -2.56
CA SER A 140 16.96 6.59 -2.99
C SER A 140 15.96 7.37 -3.84
N ILE A 141 15.49 8.52 -3.33
CA ILE A 141 14.56 9.41 -4.03
C ILE A 141 15.13 9.85 -5.38
N LEU A 142 16.37 10.33 -5.41
CA LEU A 142 17.02 10.79 -6.64
C LEU A 142 17.18 9.68 -7.69
N ARG A 143 17.43 8.44 -7.27
CA ARG A 143 17.47 7.28 -8.18
C ARG A 143 16.11 6.98 -8.78
N GLY A 144 15.05 7.02 -7.97
CA GLY A 144 13.68 6.87 -8.45
C GLY A 144 13.29 7.97 -9.45
N LEU A 145 13.60 9.23 -9.12
CA LEU A 145 13.37 10.38 -10.00
C LEU A 145 14.14 10.27 -11.32
N CYS A 146 15.43 9.91 -11.25
CA CYS A 146 16.25 9.70 -12.45
C CYS A 146 15.65 8.62 -13.36
N HIS A 147 15.15 7.53 -12.77
CA HIS A 147 14.47 6.48 -13.51
C HIS A 147 13.23 6.97 -14.23
N ILE A 148 12.27 7.59 -13.51
CA ILE A 148 11.01 8.04 -14.13
C ILE A 148 11.23 9.15 -15.17
N HIS A 149 12.21 10.03 -14.94
CA HIS A 149 12.56 11.08 -15.91
C HIS A 149 13.16 10.47 -17.18
N GLY A 150 13.97 9.41 -17.06
CA GLY A 150 14.56 8.70 -18.20
C GLY A 150 13.55 8.04 -19.13
N ILE A 151 12.31 7.84 -18.66
CA ILE A 151 11.18 7.28 -19.41
C ILE A 151 10.07 8.30 -19.68
N GLY A 152 10.34 9.60 -19.45
CA GLY A 152 9.46 10.70 -19.85
C GLY A 152 8.37 11.09 -18.86
N TYR A 153 8.38 10.57 -17.63
CA TYR A 153 7.42 10.94 -16.59
C TYR A 153 7.98 11.99 -15.64
N VAL A 154 7.11 12.88 -15.12
CA VAL A 154 7.42 13.80 -14.02
C VAL A 154 6.47 13.47 -12.86
N HIS A 155 7.00 13.30 -11.64
CA HIS A 155 6.21 12.85 -10.48
C HIS A 155 5.11 13.84 -10.06
N CYS A 156 5.42 15.14 -10.10
CA CYS A 156 4.53 16.28 -9.77
C CYS A 156 3.97 16.35 -8.33
N ASP A 157 3.94 15.27 -7.56
CA ASP A 157 3.41 15.27 -6.17
C ASP A 157 4.35 14.57 -5.18
N LEU A 158 5.64 14.93 -5.18
CA LEU A 158 6.62 14.33 -4.26
C LEU A 158 6.57 15.03 -2.89
N LYS A 159 6.18 14.30 -1.85
CA LYS A 159 5.97 14.84 -0.50
C LYS A 159 6.29 13.80 0.59
N PRO A 160 6.73 14.23 1.81
CA PRO A 160 7.27 13.34 2.83
C PRO A 160 6.23 12.46 3.55
N ASP A 161 4.94 12.73 3.38
CA ASP A 161 3.81 11.92 3.87
C ASP A 161 3.53 10.67 3.02
N ILE A 162 4.33 10.41 1.97
CA ILE A 162 4.23 9.19 1.16
C ILE A 162 4.98 8.03 1.84
N ASN A 163 4.35 6.84 1.87
CA ASN A 163 4.94 5.61 2.41
C ASN A 163 6.19 5.19 1.62
N GLN A 164 7.26 4.81 2.33
CA GLN A 164 8.51 4.26 1.78
C GLN A 164 8.69 2.78 2.13
#